data_AF-A0A3D4PBU4-F1
#
_entry.id   AF-A0A3D4PBU4-F1
#
_cell.length_a   1.000
_cell.length_b   1.000
_cell.length_c   1.000
_cell.angle_alpha   90.00
_cell.angle_beta   90.00
_cell.angle_gamma   90.00
#
_symmetry.space_group_name_H-M   'P 1'
#
loop_
_entity.id
_entity.type
_entity.pdbx_description
1 polymer ?
#
loop_
_entity_poly.entity_id
_entity_poly.type
_entity_poly.pdbx_seq_one_letter_code
_entity_poly.pdbx_strand_id
1 'polypeptide(L)' 'DFTFVCPTEIVAFNEALGEFEDRDCALLTASTDSAYSHKGWCDSHEGLGKMKYPMLADTNDNLS' A
#
# COMPACT_ATOMS: atom_id res chain seq x y z
N ASP A 1 -8.66 -3.09 0.82
CA ASP A 1 -8.84 -1.75 1.42
C ASP A 1 -9.96 -1.80 2.45
N PHE A 2 -9.87 -0.97 3.49
CA PHE A 2 -10.92 -0.87 4.51
C PHE A 2 -11.20 -2.14 5.33
N THR A 3 -10.21 -3.03 5.52
CA THR A 3 -10.29 -4.14 6.49
C THR A 3 -9.51 -3.81 7.78
N PHE A 4 -9.85 -4.50 8.87
CA PHE A 4 -9.33 -4.24 10.21
C PHE A 4 -7.86 -4.68 10.43
N VAL A 5 -7.28 -5.44 9.50
CA VAL A 5 -5.85 -5.79 9.51
C VAL A 5 -5.11 -4.78 8.65
N CYS A 6 -4.20 -4.04 9.25
CA CYS A 6 -4.52 -2.70 9.74
C CYS A 6 -3.61 -1.74 8.98
N PRO A 7 -4.06 -0.53 8.58
CA PRO A 7 -3.21 0.47 7.92
C PRO A 7 -1.86 0.70 8.62
N THR A 8 -1.74 0.36 9.90
CA THR A 8 -0.49 0.38 10.66
C THR A 8 0.64 -0.46 10.06
N GLU A 9 0.36 -1.63 9.47
CA GLU A 9 1.41 -2.44 8.83
C GLU A 9 1.97 -1.74 7.60
N ILE A 10 1.07 -1.23 6.75
CA ILE A 10 1.43 -0.50 5.53
C ILE A 10 2.19 0.79 5.86
N VAL A 11 1.75 1.52 6.89
CA VAL A 11 2.47 2.72 7.37
C VAL A 11 3.85 2.35 7.91
N ALA A 12 3.98 1.28 8.69
CA ALA A 12 5.28 0.84 9.21
C ALA A 12 6.25 0.44 8.09
N PHE A 13 5.77 -0.26 7.04
CA PHE A 13 6.58 -0.55 5.86
C PHE A 13 6.98 0.72 5.09
N ASN A 14 6.11 1.73 5.04
CA ASN A 14 6.44 3.04 4.46
C ASN A 14 7.48 3.82 5.26
N GLU A 15 7.47 3.71 6.59
CA GLU A 15 8.52 4.28 7.45
C GLU A 15 9.86 3.56 7.27
N ALA A 16 9.82 2.24 7.10
CA ALA A 16 10.99 1.40 6.85
C ALA A 16 11.49 1.41 5.40
N LEU A 17 10.91 2.21 4.49
CA LEU A 17 11.24 2.19 3.05
C LEU A 17 12.74 2.31 2.77
N GLY A 18 13.46 3.16 3.52
CA GLY A 18 14.91 3.34 3.36
C GLY A 18 15.70 2.05 3.64
N GLU A 19 15.23 1.21 4.56
CA GLU A 19 15.85 -0.07 4.85
C GLU A 19 15.74 -1.06 3.68
N PHE A 20 14.66 -0.98 2.90
CA PHE A 20 14.48 -1.78 1.69
C PHE A 20 15.33 -1.23 0.55
N GLU A 21 15.36 0.10 0.37
CA GLU A 21 16.18 0.77 -0.65
C GLU A 21 17.67 0.48 -0.46
N ASP A 22 18.18 0.50 0.78
CA ASP A 22 19.57 0.16 1.12
C ASP A 22 19.95 -1.29 0.77
N ARG A 23 18.95 -2.16 0.58
CA ARG A 23 19.10 -3.58 0.24
C ARG A 23 18.74 -3.88 -1.23
N ASP A 24 18.66 -2.85 -2.07
CA ASP A 24 18.27 -2.97 -3.48
C ASP A 24 16.89 -3.64 -3.64
N CYS A 25 15.97 -3.34 -2.72
CA CYS A 25 14.64 -3.93 -2.66
C CYS A 25 13.56 -2.86 -2.90
N ALA A 26 12.64 -3.16 -3.82
CA ALA A 26 11.47 -2.33 -4.10
C ALA A 26 10.26 -2.80 -3.28
N LEU A 27 9.55 -1.85 -2.69
CA LEU A 27 8.33 -2.12 -1.95
C LEU A 27 7.10 -1.80 -2.83
N LEU A 28 6.13 -2.70 -2.83
CA LEU A 28 4.85 -2.58 -3.52
C LEU A 28 3.77 -3.16 -2.62
N THR A 29 2.60 -2.53 -2.56
CA THR A 29 1.40 -3.15 -2.00
C THR A 29 0.46 -3.56 -3.11
N ALA A 30 -0.30 -4.63 -2.91
CA ALA A 30 -1.34 -5.05 -3.84
C ALA A 30 -2.58 -5.50 -3.07
N SER A 31 -3.75 -5.23 -3.63
CA SER A 31 -5.00 -5.87 -3.22
C SER A 31 -5.91 -6.06 -4.43
N THR A 32 -7.00 -6.81 -4.24
CA THR A 32 -8.03 -7.03 -5.27
C THR A 32 -8.99 -5.85 -5.42
N ASP A 33 -8.82 -4.80 -4.61
CA ASP A 33 -9.62 -3.59 -4.70
C ASP A 33 -9.23 -2.73 -5.91
N SER A 34 -10.16 -1.89 -6.33
CA SER A 34 -9.94 -0.96 -7.43
C SER A 34 -8.96 0.16 -7.08
N ALA A 35 -8.31 0.75 -8.08
CA ALA A 35 -7.49 1.95 -7.88
C ALA A 35 -8.27 3.15 -7.29
N TYR A 36 -9.59 3.19 -7.49
CA TYR A 36 -10.46 4.20 -6.86
C TYR A 36 -10.64 3.94 -5.35
N SER A 37 -10.72 2.66 -4.96
CA SER A 37 -10.74 2.25 -3.56
C SER A 37 -9.43 2.65 -2.87
N HIS A 38 -8.28 2.36 -3.49
CA HIS A 38 -6.94 2.73 -2.99
C HIS A 38 -6.84 4.23 -2.77
N LYS A 39 -7.24 5.01 -3.77
CA LYS A 39 -7.23 6.47 -3.68
C LYS A 39 -8.14 6.97 -2.57
N GLY A 40 -9.38 6.48 -2.48
CA GLY A 40 -10.31 6.85 -1.43
C GLY A 40 -9.77 6.50 -0.04
N TRP A 41 -9.04 5.39 0.07
CA TRP A 41 -8.42 4.97 1.33
C TRP A 41 -7.28 5.91 1.73
N CYS A 42 -6.38 6.25 0.81
CA CYS A 42 -5.32 7.24 1.01
C CYS A 42 -5.87 8.64 1.36
N ASP A 43 -6.94 9.07 0.69
CA ASP A 43 -7.60 10.35 0.95
C ASP A 43 -8.26 10.38 2.35
N SER A 44 -8.72 9.23 2.84
CA SER A 44 -9.40 9.09 4.14
C SER A 44 -8.46 8.86 5.34
N HIS A 45 -7.19 8.53 5.11
CA HIS A 45 -6.25 8.13 6.18
C HIS A 45 -4.88 8.81 5.99
N GLU A 46 -4.56 9.78 6.86
CA GLU A 46 -3.33 10.59 6.75
C GLU A 46 -2.03 9.77 6.66
N GLY A 47 -1.98 8.60 7.33
CA GLY A 47 -0.82 7.70 7.27
C GLY A 47 -0.61 7.09 5.88
N LEU A 48 -1.70 6.73 5.20
CA LEU A 48 -1.67 6.15 3.86
C LEU A 48 -1.52 7.20 2.76
N GLY A 49 -2.03 8.41 2.97
CA GLY A 49 -1.82 9.54 2.06
C GLY A 49 -0.35 9.94 1.89
N LYS A 50 0.56 9.47 2.76
CA LYS A 50 2.01 9.72 2.72
C LYS A 50 2.82 8.53 2.17
N MET A 51 2.14 7.55 1.56
CA MET A 51 2.78 6.41 0.92
C MET A 51 3.74 6.87 -0.18
N LYS A 52 4.97 6.38 -0.16
CA LYS A 52 6.04 6.74 -1.11
C LYS A 52 6.22 5.73 -2.24
N TYR A 53 5.45 4.64 -2.22
CA TYR A 53 5.57 3.53 -3.16
C TYR A 53 4.21 3.11 -3.73
N PRO A 54 4.17 2.40 -4.88
CA PRO A 54 2.93 2.10 -5.60
C PRO A 54 1.98 1.12 -4.86
N MET A 55 0.68 1.36 -5.03
CA MET A 55 -0.38 0.40 -4.68
C MET A 55 -0.99 -0.19 -5.96
N LEU A 56 -0.90 -1.50 -6.12
CA LEU A 56 -1.44 -2.27 -7.24
C LEU A 56 -2.89 -2.68 -6.97
N ALA A 57 -3.72 -2.55 -8.01
CA ALA A 57 -5.11 -2.98 -8.02
C ALA A 57 -5.24 -4.25 -8.88
N ASP A 58 -5.32 -5.41 -8.26
CA ASP A 58 -5.54 -6.71 -8.91
C ASP A 58 -7.03 -7.02 -9.04
N THR A 59 -7.76 -6.16 -9.74
CA THR A 59 -9.23 -6.29 -9.89
C THR A 59 -9.71 -7.52 -10.66
N ASN A 60 -8.79 -8.26 -11.26
CA ASN A 60 -9.08 -9.43 -12.09
C ASN A 60 -8.59 -10.74 -11.47
N ASP A 61 -8.07 -10.69 -10.23
CA ASP A 61 -7.58 -11.83 -9.44
C ASP A 61 -6.53 -12.68 -10.20
N ASN A 62 -5.71 -12.08 -11.07
CA ASN A 62 -4.67 -12.81 -11.80
C ASN A 62 -3.28 -12.71 -11.17
N LEU A 63 -3.11 -11.89 -10.13
CA LEU A 63 -1.84 -11.75 -9.41
C LEU A 63 -1.66 -12.83 -8.33
N SER A 64 -2.72 -13.57 -7.97
CA SER A 64 -2.72 -14.64 -6.95
C SER A 64 -2.13 -15.96 -7.43
#